data_AF-A0AAV9EFX7-F1
#
_entry.id   AF-A0AAV9EFX7-F1
#
_cell.length_a   1.000
_cell.length_b   1.000
_cell.length_c   1.000
_cell.angle_alpha   90.00
_cell.angle_beta   90.00
_cell.angle_gamma   90.00
#
_symmetry.space_group_name_H-M   'P 1'
#
loop_
_entity.id
_entity.type
_entity.pdbx_description
1 polymer ?
#
loop_
_entity_poly.entity_id
_entity_poly.type
_entity_poly.pdbx_seq_one_letter_code
_entity_poly.pdbx_strand_id
1 'polypeptide(L)' 'MESDSETSSYGSVGGGDGGGWETPKRRESRIPAAGECPPAPPRKRSTVFGRRRAPPKNGYFQPPDLEAFFKLAPRREACA' A
#
# COMPACT_ATOMS: atom_id res chain seq x y z
N MET A 1 10.37 13.37 -64.85
CA MET A 1 10.81 11.99 -64.56
C MET A 1 11.85 12.18 -63.47
N GLU A 2 11.61 11.91 -62.19
CA GLU A 2 10.78 10.92 -61.48
C GLU A 2 10.26 11.61 -60.20
N SER A 3 8.96 11.75 -59.93
CA SER A 3 8.05 10.75 -59.33
C SER A 3 8.53 10.23 -57.96
N ASP A 4 8.24 11.02 -56.92
CA ASP A 4 8.24 10.56 -55.53
C ASP A 4 7.33 9.34 -55.39
N SER A 5 7.90 8.20 -55.00
CA SER A 5 7.13 7.01 -54.64
C SER A 5 7.52 6.57 -53.24
N GLU A 6 6.68 6.98 -52.30
CA GLU A 6 6.63 6.47 -50.93
C GLU A 6 6.46 4.94 -50.97
N THR A 7 7.49 4.21 -50.57
CA THR A 7 7.32 2.80 -50.19
C THR A 7 6.98 2.75 -48.71
N SER A 8 5.67 2.76 -48.47
CA SER A 8 4.99 2.45 -47.22
C SER A 8 5.62 1.23 -46.53
N SER A 9 6.14 1.46 -45.33
CA SER A 9 6.62 0.42 -44.43
C SER A 9 5.43 -0.37 -43.88
N TYR A 10 5.16 -1.54 -44.47
CA TYR A 10 4.22 -2.51 -43.89
C TYR A 10 4.91 -3.23 -42.75
N GLY A 11 4.63 -2.80 -41.53
CA GLY A 11 5.03 -3.50 -40.31
C GLY A 11 4.49 -4.93 -40.31
N SER A 12 5.40 -5.89 -40.15
CA SER A 12 5.07 -7.31 -40.00
C SER A 12 4.26 -7.52 -38.72
N VAL A 13 2.96 -7.77 -38.87
CA VAL A 13 2.07 -8.18 -37.78
C VAL A 13 2.32 -9.66 -37.48
N GLY A 14 3.24 -9.92 -36.54
CA GLY A 14 3.41 -11.26 -35.98
C GLY A 14 2.22 -11.64 -35.10
N GLY A 15 1.35 -12.50 -35.63
CA GLY A 15 0.30 -13.20 -34.88
C GLY A 15 0.87 -14.35 -34.05
N GLY A 16 0.28 -14.56 -32.87
CA GLY A 16 0.61 -15.66 -31.96
C GLY A 16 -0.32 -15.66 -30.75
N ASP A 17 -1.43 -16.40 -30.87
CA ASP A 17 -2.29 -16.85 -29.78
C ASP A 17 -1.45 -17.44 -28.63
N GLY A 18 -1.69 -16.97 -27.40
CA GLY A 18 -1.17 -17.61 -26.17
C GLY A 18 -0.56 -16.70 -25.10
N GLY A 19 -0.59 -15.38 -25.22
CA GLY A 19 0.15 -14.48 -24.31
C GLY A 19 -0.63 -13.28 -23.76
N GLY A 20 -1.96 -13.33 -23.68
CA GLY A 20 -2.79 -12.13 -23.43
C GLY A 20 -2.59 -11.43 -22.08
N TRP A 21 -1.85 -12.04 -21.14
CA TRP A 21 -1.67 -11.56 -19.77
C TRP A 21 -0.18 -11.44 -19.37
N GLU A 22 0.72 -11.40 -20.35
CA GLU A 22 2.15 -11.19 -20.09
C GLU A 22 2.54 -9.71 -20.14
N THR A 23 3.40 -9.29 -19.22
CA THR A 23 3.99 -7.94 -19.23
C THR A 23 4.74 -7.70 -20.54
N PRO A 24 4.43 -6.62 -21.30
CA PRO A 24 5.15 -6.27 -22.53
C PRO A 24 6.67 -6.17 -22.32
N LYS A 25 7.43 -7.00 -23.03
CA LYS A 25 8.90 -7.10 -22.92
C LYS A 25 9.66 -6.10 -23.82
N ARG A 26 8.95 -5.35 -24.68
CA ARG A 26 9.52 -4.34 -25.57
C ARG A 26 10.20 -3.23 -24.76
N ARG A 27 11.35 -2.73 -25.23
CA ARG A 27 12.13 -1.71 -24.51
C ARG A 27 11.34 -0.43 -24.31
N GLU A 28 10.56 -0.03 -25.31
CA GLU A 28 9.67 1.14 -25.28
C GLU A 28 8.58 1.06 -24.20
N SER A 29 8.16 -0.16 -23.82
CA SER A 29 7.10 -0.40 -22.83
C SER A 29 7.63 -0.80 -21.46
N ARG A 30 8.95 -0.99 -21.32
CA ARG A 30 9.58 -1.41 -20.06
C ARG A 30 9.71 -0.21 -19.13
N ILE A 31 9.25 -0.37 -17.89
CA ILE A 31 9.46 0.63 -16.84
C ILE A 31 10.99 0.82 -16.66
N PRO A 32 11.52 2.05 -16.74
CA PRO A 32 12.93 2.32 -16.49
C PRO A 32 13.34 1.80 -15.11
N ALA A 33 14.57 1.30 -14.99
CA ALA A 33 15.11 0.94 -13.69
C ALA A 33 15.06 2.16 -12.76
N ALA A 34 14.60 1.96 -11.52
CA ALA A 34 14.54 3.05 -10.55
C ALA A 34 15.92 3.71 -10.44
N GLY A 35 15.96 5.02 -10.63
CA GLY A 35 17.17 5.81 -10.39
C GLY A 35 17.59 5.71 -8.92
N GLU A 36 18.82 6.15 -8.62
CA GLU A 36 19.30 6.24 -7.25
C GLU A 36 18.29 7.02 -6.41
N CYS A 37 17.74 6.37 -5.38
CA CYS A 37 16.78 7.00 -4.49
C CYS A 37 17.47 8.17 -3.78
N PRO A 38 16.89 9.38 -3.77
CA PRO A 38 17.48 10.48 -3.03
C PRO A 38 17.65 10.08 -1.55
N PRO A 39 18.68 10.60 -0.87
CA PRO A 39 18.92 10.27 0.53
C PRO A 39 17.67 10.60 1.36
N ALA A 40 17.32 9.67 2.26
CA ALA A 40 16.13 9.83 3.11
C ALA A 40 16.21 11.14 3.91
N PRO A 41 15.09 11.89 4.03
CA PRO A 41 15.08 13.12 4.81
C PRO A 41 15.40 12.84 6.29
N PRO A 42 16.08 13.77 6.99
CA PRO A 42 16.42 13.59 8.38
C PRO A 42 15.17 13.47 9.24
N ARG A 43 15.12 12.43 10.08
CA ARG A 43 14.00 12.22 11.01
C ARG A 43 13.96 13.38 12.01
N LYS A 44 12.83 14.10 12.06
CA LYS A 44 12.55 15.02 13.16
C LYS A 44 12.50 14.22 14.47
N ARG A 45 13.33 14.58 15.44
CA ARG A 45 13.27 13.99 16.78
C ARG A 45 11.91 14.37 17.37
N SER A 46 11.06 13.41 17.66
CA SER A 46 9.82 13.72 18.39
C SER A 46 10.20 14.04 19.83
N THR A 47 9.75 15.20 20.30
CA THR A 47 9.87 15.64 21.70
C THR A 47 9.00 14.81 22.65
N VAL A 48 8.24 13.83 22.14
CA VAL A 48 7.24 13.06 22.89
C VAL A 48 7.58 11.56 22.93
N PHE A 49 8.68 11.11 22.33
CA PHE A 49 9.18 9.75 22.55
C PHE A 49 9.82 9.67 23.94
N GLY A 50 9.03 9.38 24.97
CA GLY A 50 9.54 9.02 26.30
C GLY A 50 8.73 9.53 27.48
N ARG A 51 7.93 10.59 27.34
CA ARG A 51 6.99 10.96 28.41
C ARG A 51 5.65 10.27 28.15
N ARG A 52 5.32 9.27 28.97
CA ARG A 52 3.93 8.82 29.12
C ARG A 52 3.10 10.07 29.37
N ARG A 53 2.23 10.42 28.42
CA ARG A 53 1.25 11.49 28.62
C ARG A 53 0.47 11.12 29.87
N ALA A 54 0.35 12.06 30.82
CA ALA A 54 -0.49 11.85 31.98
C ALA A 54 -1.91 11.52 31.51
N PRO A 55 -2.64 10.64 32.22
CA PRO A 55 -4.05 10.40 31.93
C PRO A 55 -4.82 11.73 31.81
N PRO A 56 -5.84 11.81 30.95
CA PRO A 56 -6.70 12.99 30.87
C PRO A 56 -7.28 13.32 32.25
N LYS A 57 -7.40 14.62 32.56
CA LYS A 57 -7.85 15.11 33.88
C LYS A 57 -9.20 14.54 34.32
N ASN A 58 -10.07 14.22 33.36
CA ASN A 58 -11.42 13.72 33.62
C ASN A 58 -11.50 12.19 33.51
N GLY A 59 -10.37 11.51 33.57
CA GLY A 59 -10.29 10.10 33.19
C GLY A 59 -10.47 9.92 31.69
N TYR A 60 -10.34 8.67 31.25
CA TYR A 60 -10.74 8.30 29.90
C TYR A 60 -12.27 8.18 29.83
N PHE A 61 -12.79 7.83 28.66
CA PHE A 61 -14.19 7.46 28.52
C PHE A 61 -14.57 6.44 29.61
N GLN A 62 -15.52 6.83 30.46
CA GLN A 62 -16.15 5.97 31.46
C GLN A 62 -17.43 5.43 30.82
N PRO A 63 -17.40 4.27 30.13
CA PRO A 63 -18.61 3.69 29.60
C PRO A 63 -19.60 3.45 30.75
N PRO A 64 -20.91 3.63 30.52
CA PRO A 64 -21.92 3.26 31.49
C PRO A 64 -21.71 1.81 31.94
N ASP A 65 -21.83 1.61 33.27
CA ASP A 65 -21.37 0.46 34.05
C ASP A 65 -21.27 -0.85 33.27
N LEU A 66 -20.08 -1.17 32.76
CA LEU A 66 -19.83 -2.45 32.11
C LEU A 66 -19.91 -3.63 33.10
N GLU A 67 -19.70 -3.37 34.40
CA GLU A 67 -19.87 -4.40 35.42
C GLU A 67 -21.32 -4.84 35.55
N ALA A 68 -22.30 -3.98 35.20
CA ALA A 68 -23.70 -4.37 35.14
C ALA A 68 -23.91 -5.53 34.14
N PHE A 69 -23.21 -5.55 33.01
CA PHE A 69 -23.31 -6.65 32.04
C PHE A 69 -22.74 -7.96 32.58
N PHE A 70 -21.66 -7.91 33.37
CA PHE A 70 -21.06 -9.10 33.97
C PHE A 70 -21.80 -9.59 35.22
N LYS A 71 -22.56 -8.72 35.91
CA LYS A 71 -23.45 -9.07 37.02
C LYS A 71 -24.71 -9.82 36.55
N LEU A 72 -25.11 -9.63 35.28
CA LEU A 72 -26.29 -10.27 34.69
C LEU A 72 -26.04 -11.69 34.17
N ALA A 73 -24.78 -12.06 33.94
CA ALA A 73 -24.43 -13.36 33.40
C ALA A 73 -23.74 -14.23 34.47
N PRO A 74 -24.27 -15.41 34.81
CA PRO A 74 -23.55 -16.33 35.69
C PRO A 74 -22.23 -16.73 35.05
N ARG A 75 -21.13 -16.47 35.76
CA ARG A 75 -19.78 -16.81 35.31
C ARG A 75 -19.63 -18.33 35.37
N ARG A 76 -19.36 -18.98 34.23
CA ARG A 76 -18.97 -20.40 34.24
C ARG A 76 -17.55 -20.47 34.78
N GLU A 77 -17.39 -21.03 35.97
CA GLU A 77 -16.07 -21.34 36.52
C GLU A 77 -15.46 -22.50 35.71
N ALA A 78 -14.22 -22.34 35.26
CA ALA A 78 -13.42 -23.46 34.80
C ALA A 78 -12.82 -24.13 36.03
N CYS A 79 -12.98 -25.46 36.14
CA CYS A 79 -12.38 -26.23 37.22
C CYS A 79 -10.85 -26.16 37.13
N ALA A 80 -10.21 -26.12 38.31
CA ALA A 80 -8.77 -25.93 38.51
C ALA A 80 -7.93 -27.11 38.00
#